data_AF-A0A7X5N752-F1
#
_entry.id   AF-A0A7X5N752-F1
#
_cell.length_a   1.000
_cell.length_b   1.000
_cell.length_c   1.000
_cell.angle_alpha   90.00
_cell.angle_beta   90.00
_cell.angle_gamma   90.00
#
_symmetry.space_group_name_H-M   'P 1'
#
loop_
_entity.id
_entity.type
_entity.pdbx_description
1 polymer ?
#
loop_
_entity_poly.entity_id
_entity_poly.type
_entity_poly.pdbx_seq_one_letter_code
_entity_poly.pdbx_strand_id
1 'polypeptide(L)' 'LREVLGAELPEADEGDYHTLAGLCIYYFGRIPQAGEFFDWAGWRIEIVDLDGARVDKLLLSRVSDEGSDDIVG' A
#
# COMPACT_ATOMS: atom_id res chain seq x y z
N LEU A 1 4.82 -9.99 16.81
CA LEU A 1 6.02 -10.03 15.94
C LEU A 1 5.64 -9.32 14.66
N ARG A 2 6.18 -8.12 14.36
CA ARG A 2 5.83 -7.38 13.15
C ARG A 2 6.98 -7.57 12.15
N GLU A 3 6.86 -8.62 11.35
CA GLU A 3 7.82 -8.95 10.30
C GLU A 3 7.46 -8.13 9.05
N VAL A 4 8.23 -7.07 8.81
CA VAL A 4 8.11 -6.25 7.60
C VAL A 4 8.91 -6.95 6.50
N LEU A 5 8.23 -7.65 5.61
CA LEU A 5 8.86 -8.28 4.45
C LEU A 5 9.07 -7.24 3.35
N GLY A 6 10.30 -6.75 3.22
CA GLY A 6 10.99 -6.73 1.93
C GLY A 6 10.82 -5.53 0.99
N ALA A 7 10.40 -4.35 1.44
CA ALA A 7 10.53 -3.14 0.62
C ALA A 7 11.00 -1.98 1.51
N GLU A 8 12.19 -1.45 1.22
CA GLU A 8 12.56 -0.11 1.68
C GLU A 8 11.49 0.84 1.16
N LEU A 9 10.67 1.35 2.09
CA LEU A 9 9.67 2.33 1.77
C LEU A 9 10.41 3.59 1.30
N PRO A 10 10.06 4.16 0.14
CA PRO A 10 10.62 5.44 -0.25
C PRO A 10 10.36 6.43 0.87
N GLU A 11 11.38 7.23 1.20
CA GLU A 11 11.30 8.24 2.25
C GLU A 11 10.05 9.09 1.99
N ALA A 12 9.09 9.01 2.90
CA ALA A 12 7.87 9.78 2.83
C ALA A 12 8.25 11.24 3.12
N ASP A 13 8.68 11.96 2.09
CA ASP A 13 8.90 13.39 2.17
C ASP A 13 7.56 14.06 2.51
N GLU A 14 7.54 14.65 3.71
CA GLU A 14 6.56 15.64 4.18
C GLU A 14 5.11 15.15 4.30
N GLY A 15 4.84 14.29 5.27
CA GLY A 15 3.48 14.07 5.78
C GLY A 15 3.48 13.35 7.12
N ASP A 16 2.54 13.68 8.01
CA ASP A 16 2.42 13.25 9.41
C ASP A 16 2.25 11.72 9.64
N TYR A 17 2.65 10.87 8.71
CA TYR A 17 2.53 9.41 8.78
C TYR A 17 3.91 8.75 8.81
N HIS A 18 4.25 8.16 9.95
CA HIS A 18 5.51 7.42 10.14
C HIS A 18 5.37 5.91 9.87
N THR A 19 4.20 5.46 9.43
CA THR A 19 3.91 4.04 9.15
C THR A 19 3.03 3.87 7.93
N LEU A 20 3.12 2.72 7.25
CA LEU A 20 2.22 2.36 6.15
C LEU A 20 0.73 2.40 6.55
N ALA A 21 0.40 2.01 7.78
CA ALA A 21 -0.97 2.09 8.27
C ALA A 21 -1.46 3.55 8.33
N GLY A 22 -0.60 4.47 8.77
CA GLY A 22 -0.87 5.91 8.73
C GLY A 22 -1.03 6.45 7.32
N LEU A 23 -0.16 6.01 6.39
CA LEU A 23 -0.29 6.34 4.97
C LEU A 23 -1.63 5.88 4.40
N CYS A 24 -2.10 4.67 4.73
CA CYS A 24 -3.39 4.16 4.28
C CYS A 24 -4.53 5.07 4.75
N ILE A 25 -4.59 5.38 6.04
CA ILE A 25 -5.65 6.24 6.60
C ILE A 25 -5.60 7.64 5.99
N TYR A 26 -4.41 8.21 5.83
CA TYR A 26 -4.20 9.50 5.16
C TYR A 26 -4.72 9.47 3.71
N TYR A 27 -4.34 8.44 2.95
CA TYR A 27 -4.72 8.30 1.55
C TYR A 27 -6.25 8.16 1.38
N PHE A 28 -6.89 7.32 2.19
CA PHE A 28 -8.33 7.09 2.10
C PHE A 28 -9.17 8.20 2.76
N GLY A 29 -8.59 9.01 3.66
CA GLY A 29 -9.32 10.01 4.46
C GLY A 29 -10.32 9.41 5.47
N ARG A 30 -10.27 8.09 5.66
CA ARG A 30 -11.12 7.31 6.57
C ARG A 30 -10.43 5.99 6.93
N ILE A 31 -11.02 5.23 7.86
CA ILE A 31 -10.63 3.84 8.08
C ILE A 31 -11.03 3.04 6.82
N PRO A 32 -10.08 2.38 6.13
CA PRO A 32 -10.40 1.57 4.96
C PRO A 32 -10.99 0.20 5.34
N GLN A 33 -11.50 -0.52 4.36
CA GLN A 33 -11.95 -1.89 4.48
C GLN A 33 -10.94 -2.86 3.88
N ALA A 34 -10.98 -4.13 4.31
CA ALA A 34 -10.19 -5.19 3.71
C ALA A 34 -10.57 -5.35 2.21
N GLY A 35 -9.56 -5.54 1.37
CA GLY A 35 -9.66 -5.59 -0.09
C GLY A 35 -9.56 -4.23 -0.79
N GLU A 36 -9.63 -3.10 -0.06
CA GLU A 36 -9.32 -1.81 -0.66
C GLU A 36 -7.81 -1.69 -0.91
N PHE A 37 -7.43 -1.07 -2.03
CA PHE A 37 -6.03 -0.87 -2.38
C PHE A 37 -5.81 0.48 -3.06
N PHE A 38 -4.56 0.91 -3.07
CA PHE A 38 -4.11 2.06 -3.85
C PHE A 38 -2.67 1.86 -4.34
N ASP A 39 -2.33 2.57 -5.40
CA ASP A 39 -0.99 2.53 -5.97
C ASP A 39 -0.21 3.77 -5.51
N TRP A 40 0.99 3.56 -4.95
CA TRP A 40 1.86 4.60 -4.43
C TRP A 40 3.33 4.23 -4.64
N ALA A 41 4.10 5.15 -5.21
CA ALA A 41 5.54 4.98 -5.47
C ALA A 41 5.92 3.67 -6.20
N GLY A 42 5.10 3.25 -7.17
CA GLY A 42 5.33 2.01 -7.94
C GLY A 42 4.97 0.72 -7.21
N TRP A 43 4.26 0.83 -6.09
CA TRP A 43 3.73 -0.30 -5.32
C TRP A 43 2.21 -0.21 -5.23
N ARG A 44 1.53 -1.33 -5.39
CA ARG A 44 0.16 -1.51 -4.95
C ARG A 44 0.17 -1.90 -3.48
N ILE A 45 -0.54 -1.13 -2.67
CA ILE A 45 -0.73 -1.37 -1.25
C ILE A 45 -2.20 -1.75 -1.04
N GLU A 46 -2.42 -3.00 -0.63
CA GLU A 46 -3.76 -3.56 -0.37
C GLU A 46 -3.97 -3.83 1.12
N ILE A 47 -5.14 -3.45 1.62
CA ILE A 47 -5.56 -3.75 2.99
C ILE A 47 -6.00 -5.21 3.06
N VAL A 48 -5.25 -6.04 3.79
CA VAL A 48 -5.59 -7.46 3.94
C VAL A 48 -6.43 -7.69 5.19
N ASP A 49 -6.09 -7.01 6.29
CA ASP A 49 -6.78 -7.20 7.57
C ASP A 49 -6.74 -5.93 8.44
N LEU A 50 -7.81 -5.76 9.21
CA LEU A 50 -7.97 -4.70 10.19
C LEU A 50 -8.25 -5.29 11.57
N ASP A 51 -7.54 -4.80 12.57
CA ASP A 51 -7.87 -5.00 13.98
C ASP A 51 -8.61 -3.76 14.50
N GLY A 52 -9.94 -3.80 14.42
CA GLY A 52 -10.80 -2.66 14.70
C GLY A 52 -10.54 -1.51 13.73
N ALA A 53 -10.07 -0.36 14.23
CA ALA A 53 -9.71 0.80 13.42
C ALA A 53 -8.26 0.79 12.93
N ARG A 54 -7.48 -0.22 13.32
CA ARG A 54 -6.05 -0.32 13.02
C ARG A 54 -5.83 -1.24 11.83
N VAL A 55 -5.15 -0.74 10.80
CA VAL A 55 -4.63 -1.60 9.72
C VAL A 55 -3.56 -2.51 10.31
N ASP A 56 -3.79 -3.82 10.28
CA ASP A 56 -2.91 -4.82 10.90
C ASP A 56 -2.02 -5.51 9.86
N LYS A 57 -2.60 -5.88 8.73
CA LYS A 57 -1.90 -6.54 7.61
C LYS A 57 -2.11 -5.82 6.29
N LEU A 58 -1.01 -5.65 5.57
CA LEU A 58 -0.98 -5.11 4.22
C LEU A 58 -0.32 -6.12 3.28
N LEU A 59 -0.75 -6.12 2.02
CA LEU A 59 -0.04 -6.76 0.92
C LEU A 59 0.58 -5.66 0.05
N LEU A 60 1.88 -5.80 -0.22
CA LEU A 60 2.58 -4.94 -1.16
C LEU A 60 2.93 -5.76 -2.39
N SER A 61 2.53 -5.28 -3.57
CA SER A 61 2.95 -5.83 -4.85
C SER A 61 3.53 -4.73 -5.71
N ARG A 62 4.54 -5.04 -6.52
CA ARG A 62 5.00 -4.07 -7.53
C ARG A 62 3.85 -3.84 -8.50
N VAL A 63 3.59 -2.57 -8.82
CA VAL A 63 2.77 -2.26 -9.99
C VAL A 63 3.63 -2.66 -11.17
N SER A 64 3.38 -3.84 -11.73
CA SER A 64 3.99 -4.23 -12.98
C SER A 64 3.58 -3.20 -14.02
N ASP A 65 4.52 -2.71 -14.83
CA ASP A 65 4.22 -1.99 -16.07
C ASP A 65 3.60 -2.95 -17.11
N GLU A 66 2.60 -3.76 -16.73
CA GLU A 66 1.87 -4.61 -17.67
C GLU A 66 0.76 -3.79 -18.34
N GLY A 67 1.25 -2.88 -19.19
CA GLY A 67 0.49 -2.14 -20.19
C GLY A 67 1.24 -2.01 -21.52
N SER A 68 2.22 -2.89 -21.80
CA SER A 68 2.93 -2.90 -23.09
C SER A 68 3.54 -4.26 -23.40
N ASP A 69 2.72 -5.29 -23.63
CA ASP A 69 3.11 -6.36 -24.58
C ASP A 69 1.90 -7.07 -25.24
N ASP A 70 0.83 -6.32 -25.45
CA ASP A 70 -0.14 -6.68 -26.49
C ASP A 70 0.11 -5.74 -27.67
N ILE A 71 0.20 -6.33 -28.86
CA ILE A 71 0.34 -5.70 -30.19
C ILE A 71 1.78 -5.42 -30.70
N VAL A 72 2.46 -6.50 -31.08
CA VAL A 72 3.08 -6.59 -32.42
C VAL A 72 2.67 -7.96 -32.96
N GLY A 73 1.75 -8.07 -33.91
CA GLY A 73 1.90 -7.57 -35.27
C GLY A 73 2.52 -8.67 -36.11
#